data_AF-A0A4Y9SC18-F1
#
_entry.id   AF-A0A4Y9SC18-F1
#
_cell.length_a   1.000
_cell.length_b   1.000
_cell.length_c   1.000
_cell.angle_alpha   90.00
_cell.angle_beta   90.00
_cell.angle_gamma   90.00
#
_symmetry.space_group_name_H-M   'P 1'
#
loop_
_entity.id
_entity.type
_entity.pdbx_description
1 polymer ?
#
loop_
_entity_poly.entity_id
_entity_poly.type
_entity_poly.pdbx_seq_one_letter_code
_entity_poly.pdbx_strand_id
1 'polypeptide(L)'
;MSKVLVTLMLAAALAASGCALPEPGRGTSFQRYTPTDPVAFERDIQEVRTEAAQLRAQGKPHDALRAIAELGGLLVSARREQEARALLEQTLREARAAGARDAEGWSMLYLATANQYLDASTDAAHQFDETLRLAAALQDAELTHYAYHHRGRLRAETGDLAGARADFDRALAIRIRLGDETRANSTRRALLALEAWPAETAGR
;
A
#
# COMPACT_ATOMS: atom_id res chain seq x y z
N MET A 1 9.84 -67.56 1.25
CA MET A 1 11.07 -67.36 0.44
C MET A 1 10.72 -66.36 -0.67
N SER A 2 11.39 -65.27 -1.01
CA SER A 2 12.55 -64.50 -0.55
C SER A 2 12.49 -63.17 -1.36
N LYS A 3 12.45 -61.99 -0.73
CA LYS A 3 13.46 -60.88 -0.82
C LYS A 3 14.01 -60.52 -2.21
N VAL A 4 13.92 -59.24 -2.59
CA VAL A 4 14.93 -58.29 -3.16
C VAL A 4 14.18 -56.96 -3.43
N LEU A 5 14.18 -55.92 -2.60
CA LEU A 5 15.16 -54.83 -2.34
C LEU A 5 15.76 -54.12 -3.59
N VAL A 6 15.58 -52.79 -3.63
CA VAL A 6 16.56 -51.76 -4.09
C VAL A 6 16.73 -51.61 -5.62
N THR A 7 16.82 -50.45 -6.31
CA THR A 7 16.84 -49.01 -6.00
C THR A 7 17.11 -48.22 -7.32
N LEU A 8 16.60 -46.98 -7.41
CA LEU A 8 17.10 -45.79 -8.16
C LEU A 8 17.11 -45.71 -9.72
N MET A 9 16.72 -44.50 -10.16
CA MET A 9 17.01 -43.76 -11.41
C MET A 9 16.31 -44.16 -12.73
N LEU A 10 15.28 -43.40 -13.09
CA LEU A 10 15.41 -42.45 -14.21
C LEU A 10 14.35 -41.35 -14.13
N ALA A 11 14.81 -40.12 -14.35
CA ALA A 11 14.09 -38.87 -14.31
C ALA A 11 13.42 -38.53 -15.65
N ALA A 12 12.65 -37.43 -15.62
CA ALA A 12 12.16 -36.63 -16.76
C ALA A 12 10.96 -37.23 -17.52
N ALA A 13 9.90 -36.50 -17.86
CA ALA A 13 9.53 -35.12 -17.67
C ALA A 13 8.04 -35.02 -18.04
N LEU A 14 7.26 -34.23 -17.31
CA LEU A 14 6.21 -33.33 -17.85
C LEU A 14 5.56 -32.58 -16.67
N ALA A 15 6.25 -31.55 -16.19
CA ALA A 15 5.67 -30.51 -15.35
C ALA A 15 6.20 -29.17 -15.87
N ALA A 16 5.39 -28.48 -16.68
CA ALA A 16 5.67 -27.12 -17.13
C ALA A 16 4.35 -26.35 -17.30
N SER A 17 3.77 -25.96 -16.17
CA SER A 17 2.96 -24.75 -16.02
C SER A 17 3.07 -24.36 -14.55
N GLY A 18 4.26 -23.86 -14.21
CA GLY A 18 4.60 -23.43 -12.86
C GLY A 18 3.87 -22.14 -12.52
N CYS A 19 2.73 -22.26 -11.87
CA CYS A 19 2.23 -21.24 -10.96
C CYS A 19 2.38 -21.82 -9.55
N ALA A 20 3.62 -21.85 -9.06
CA ALA A 20 3.86 -22.07 -7.65
C ALA A 20 3.43 -20.80 -6.93
N LEU A 21 2.49 -20.90 -5.99
CA LEU A 21 2.27 -19.83 -5.02
C LEU A 21 3.61 -19.62 -4.29
N PRO A 22 4.13 -18.39 -4.21
CA PRO A 22 5.39 -18.16 -3.54
C PRO A 22 5.25 -18.57 -2.08
N GLU A 23 6.12 -19.47 -1.62
CA GLU A 23 6.33 -19.77 -0.21
C GLU A 23 6.48 -18.42 0.56
N PRO A 24 5.84 -18.24 1.73
CA PRO A 24 5.95 -17.00 2.50
C PRO A 24 7.37 -16.88 3.08
N GLY A 25 8.28 -16.36 2.26
CA GLY A 25 9.60 -15.94 2.69
C GLY A 25 9.52 -14.70 3.58
N ARG A 26 10.54 -14.48 4.41
CA ARG A 26 10.76 -13.18 5.06
C ARG A 26 10.69 -12.08 3.99
N GLY A 27 9.77 -11.12 4.13
CA GLY A 27 9.60 -10.01 3.18
C GLY A 27 8.36 -10.06 2.27
N THR A 28 7.38 -10.93 2.53
CA THR A 28 6.09 -10.89 1.81
C THR A 28 5.13 -9.85 2.40
N SER A 29 5.05 -8.69 1.76
CA SER A 29 4.05 -7.66 2.07
C SER A 29 2.63 -8.11 1.68
N PHE A 30 1.64 -7.89 2.56
CA PHE A 30 0.26 -8.30 2.39
C PHE A 30 -0.43 -7.54 1.25
N GLN A 31 -0.87 -8.29 0.22
CA GLN A 31 -1.60 -7.77 -0.94
C GLN A 31 -0.97 -6.50 -1.54
N ARG A 32 0.37 -6.44 -1.58
CA ARG A 32 1.07 -5.29 -2.13
C ARG A 32 0.87 -5.23 -3.64
N TYR A 33 0.38 -4.08 -4.12
CA TYR A 33 0.21 -3.82 -5.53
C TYR A 33 1.55 -3.83 -6.26
N THR A 34 1.57 -4.42 -7.45
CA THR A 34 2.70 -4.40 -8.38
C THR A 34 2.16 -3.95 -9.74
N PRO A 35 2.70 -2.87 -10.33
CA PRO A 35 2.30 -2.42 -11.66
C PRO A 35 2.48 -3.52 -12.70
N THR A 36 1.48 -3.68 -13.57
CA THR A 36 1.51 -4.69 -14.66
C THR A 36 2.37 -4.24 -15.84
N ASP A 37 2.52 -2.93 -16.05
CA ASP A 37 3.39 -2.33 -17.05
C ASP A 37 4.32 -1.30 -16.37
N PRO A 38 5.55 -1.68 -16.01
CA PRO A 38 6.49 -0.79 -15.33
C PRO A 38 6.91 0.42 -16.18
N VAL A 39 6.90 0.30 -17.52
CA VAL A 39 7.32 1.38 -18.43
C VAL A 39 6.23 2.44 -18.51
N ALA A 40 4.97 2.03 -18.64
CA ALA A 40 3.83 2.95 -18.52
C ALA A 40 3.82 3.61 -17.13
N PHE A 41 4.05 2.83 -16.08
CA PHE A 41 4.04 3.35 -14.71
C PHE A 41 5.13 4.40 -14.44
N GLU A 42 6.34 4.22 -15.01
CA GLU A 42 7.39 5.26 -14.89
C GLU A 42 7.01 6.52 -15.68
N ARG A 43 6.28 6.40 -16.79
CA ARG A 43 5.76 7.57 -17.51
C ARG A 43 4.78 8.36 -16.65
N ASP A 44 3.84 7.69 -16.00
CA ASP A 44 2.88 8.32 -15.08
C ASP A 44 3.62 9.09 -13.96
N ILE A 45 4.70 8.51 -13.41
CA ILE A 45 5.57 9.17 -12.43
C ILE A 45 6.17 10.47 -13.00
N GLN A 46 6.68 10.45 -14.24
CA GLN A 46 7.26 11.64 -14.85
C GLN A 46 6.22 12.70 -15.22
N GLU A 47 5.02 12.28 -15.62
CA GLU A 47 3.90 13.17 -15.93
C GLU A 47 3.46 13.94 -14.68
N VAL A 48 3.16 13.23 -13.57
CA VAL A 48 2.76 13.87 -12.30
C VAL A 48 3.88 14.75 -11.74
N ARG A 49 5.14 14.33 -11.86
CA ARG A 49 6.29 15.16 -11.45
C ARG A 49 6.37 16.47 -12.24
N THR A 50 6.12 16.40 -13.54
CA THR A 50 6.12 17.57 -14.43
C THR A 50 4.95 18.49 -14.09
N GLU A 51 3.76 17.93 -13.89
CA GLU A 51 2.57 18.68 -13.49
C GLU A 51 2.79 19.41 -12.17
N ALA A 52 3.30 18.73 -11.14
CA ALA A 52 3.62 19.33 -9.85
C ALA A 52 4.57 20.54 -9.98
N ALA A 53 5.62 20.42 -10.79
CA ALA A 53 6.55 21.51 -11.06
C ALA A 53 5.86 22.69 -11.77
N GLN A 54 4.99 22.41 -12.75
CA GLN A 54 4.22 23.44 -13.46
C GLN A 54 3.25 24.17 -12.54
N LEU A 55 2.50 23.46 -11.69
CA LEU A 55 1.57 24.05 -10.72
C LEU A 55 2.30 24.99 -9.77
N ARG A 56 3.51 24.62 -9.34
CA ARG A 56 4.35 25.46 -8.49
C ARG A 56 4.81 26.72 -9.21
N ALA A 57 5.26 26.60 -10.46
CA ALA A 57 5.66 27.74 -11.29
C ALA A 57 4.49 28.70 -11.60
N GLN A 58 3.27 28.16 -11.66
CA GLN A 58 2.04 28.95 -11.84
C GLN A 58 1.57 29.64 -10.56
N GLY A 59 2.25 29.48 -9.43
CA GLY A 59 1.83 30.05 -8.15
C GLY A 59 0.61 29.36 -7.55
N LYS A 60 0.41 28.06 -7.84
CA LYS A 60 -0.65 27.21 -7.25
C LYS A 60 -0.06 26.22 -6.24
N PRO A 61 0.42 26.70 -5.08
CA PRO A 61 1.16 25.86 -4.14
C PRO A 61 0.33 24.72 -3.55
N HIS A 62 -0.98 24.91 -3.31
CA HIS A 62 -1.83 23.86 -2.74
C HIS A 62 -2.03 22.70 -3.74
N ASP A 63 -2.33 23.02 -5.00
CA ASP A 63 -2.45 22.01 -6.06
C ASP A 63 -1.13 21.29 -6.29
N ALA A 64 -0.01 22.02 -6.28
CA ALA A 64 1.32 21.41 -6.41
C ALA A 64 1.59 20.42 -5.27
N LEU A 65 1.27 20.79 -4.03
CA LEU A 65 1.47 19.90 -2.87
C LEU A 65 0.61 18.63 -2.96
N ARG A 66 -0.64 18.74 -3.44
CA ARG A 66 -1.49 17.58 -3.69
C ARG A 66 -0.89 16.66 -4.77
N ALA A 67 -0.47 17.23 -5.90
CA ALA A 67 0.18 16.46 -6.97
C ALA A 67 1.49 15.79 -6.49
N ILE A 68 2.26 16.45 -5.61
CA ILE A 68 3.46 15.84 -5.02
C ILE A 68 3.11 14.69 -4.06
N ALA A 69 2.02 14.81 -3.29
CA ALA A 69 1.55 13.72 -2.45
C ALA A 69 1.14 12.50 -3.30
N GLU A 70 0.42 12.72 -4.40
CA GLU A 70 0.07 11.68 -5.38
C GLU A 70 1.32 11.02 -5.98
N LEU A 71 2.33 11.81 -6.37
CA LEU A 71 3.64 11.31 -6.82
C LEU A 71 4.29 10.41 -5.77
N GLY A 72 4.23 10.78 -4.48
CA GLY A 72 4.71 9.92 -3.40
C GLY A 72 4.04 8.55 -3.36
N GLY A 73 2.72 8.49 -3.59
CA GLY A 73 1.99 7.22 -3.71
C GLY A 73 2.44 6.37 -4.92
N LEU A 74 2.72 7.00 -6.05
CA LEU A 74 3.29 6.32 -7.22
C LEU A 74 4.69 5.77 -6.93
N LEU A 75 5.56 6.57 -6.30
CA LEU A 75 6.91 6.14 -5.91
C LEU A 75 6.88 4.93 -4.96
N VAL A 76 5.97 4.91 -3.98
CA VAL A 76 5.75 3.75 -3.10
C VAL A 76 5.35 2.50 -3.89
N SER A 77 4.49 2.65 -4.90
CA SER A 77 4.07 1.55 -5.77
C SER A 77 5.22 1.05 -6.65
N ALA A 78 6.10 1.95 -7.08
CA ALA A 78 7.32 1.66 -7.85
C ALA A 78 8.50 1.12 -7.02
N ARG A 79 8.32 0.80 -5.73
CA ARG A 79 9.40 0.34 -4.83
C ARG A 79 10.53 1.38 -4.67
N ARG A 80 10.16 2.67 -4.66
CA ARG A 80 11.06 3.82 -4.45
C ARG A 80 10.75 4.49 -3.12
N GLU A 81 10.65 3.70 -2.05
CA GLU A 81 10.15 4.15 -0.74
C GLU A 81 11.06 5.17 -0.07
N GLN A 82 12.38 5.05 -0.25
CA GLN A 82 13.33 6.05 0.26
C GLN A 82 13.12 7.42 -0.39
N GLU A 83 12.88 7.44 -1.71
CA GLU A 83 12.57 8.67 -2.43
C GLU A 83 11.20 9.22 -2.04
N ALA A 84 10.19 8.34 -1.97
CA ALA A 84 8.84 8.72 -1.52
C ALA A 84 8.89 9.34 -0.12
N ARG A 85 9.60 8.72 0.82
CA ARG A 85 9.75 9.21 2.20
C ARG A 85 10.34 10.61 2.23
N ALA A 86 11.48 10.82 1.58
CA ALA A 86 12.14 12.13 1.56
C ALA A 86 11.23 13.23 0.96
N LEU A 87 10.55 12.90 -0.15
CA LEU A 87 9.62 13.81 -0.82
C LEU A 87 8.40 14.13 0.07
N LEU A 88 7.80 13.11 0.67
CA LEU A 88 6.57 13.24 1.46
C LEU A 88 6.81 13.91 2.81
N GLU A 89 7.96 13.71 3.44
CA GLU A 89 8.36 14.45 4.65
C GLU A 89 8.48 15.95 4.37
N GLN A 90 9.09 16.32 3.24
CA GLN A 90 9.15 17.72 2.82
C GLN A 90 7.74 18.26 2.53
N THR A 91 6.96 17.54 1.73
CA THR A 91 5.60 17.93 1.33
C THR A 91 4.69 18.12 2.54
N LEU A 92 4.78 17.22 3.53
CA LEU A 92 4.02 17.31 4.77
C LEU A 92 4.34 18.58 5.57
N ARG A 93 5.63 18.94 5.68
CA ARG A 93 6.05 20.19 6.34
C ARG A 93 5.50 21.42 5.63
N GLU A 94 5.61 21.45 4.29
CA GLU A 94 5.10 22.55 3.47
C GLU A 94 3.57 22.67 3.52
N ALA A 95 2.86 21.55 3.42
CA ALA A 95 1.40 21.51 3.49
C ALA A 95 0.88 22.02 4.83
N ARG A 96 1.51 21.62 5.94
CA ARG A 96 1.17 22.13 7.28
C ARG A 96 1.42 23.63 7.39
N ALA A 97 2.55 24.12 6.90
CA ALA A 97 2.88 25.54 6.93
C ALA A 97 1.92 26.40 6.07
N ALA A 98 1.46 25.85 4.95
CA ALA A 98 0.51 26.52 4.05
C ALA A 98 -0.96 26.34 4.47
N GLY A 99 -1.27 25.46 5.42
CA GLY A 99 -2.65 25.09 5.75
C GLY A 99 -3.35 24.27 4.66
N ALA A 100 -2.59 23.60 3.79
CA ALA A 100 -3.11 22.71 2.74
C ALA A 100 -3.51 21.35 3.33
N ARG A 101 -4.65 21.32 4.03
CA ARG A 101 -5.10 20.17 4.84
C ARG A 101 -5.35 18.88 4.06
N ASP A 102 -5.80 19.00 2.81
CA ASP A 102 -5.92 17.90 1.85
C ASP A 102 -4.54 17.26 1.60
N ALA A 103 -3.59 18.05 1.09
CA ALA A 103 -2.25 17.56 0.77
C ALA A 103 -1.53 17.01 2.00
N GLU A 104 -1.77 17.59 3.19
CA GLU A 104 -1.30 17.06 4.47
C GLU A 104 -1.78 15.62 4.69
N GLY A 105 -3.07 15.35 4.51
CA GLY A 105 -3.67 14.03 4.72
C GLY A 105 -3.13 12.97 3.77
N TRP A 106 -3.07 13.27 2.46
CA TRP A 106 -2.49 12.36 1.48
C TRP A 106 -0.99 12.15 1.69
N SER A 107 -0.25 13.20 2.07
CA SER A 107 1.18 13.07 2.37
C SER A 107 1.41 12.13 3.55
N MET A 108 0.60 12.24 4.60
CA MET A 108 0.69 11.36 5.77
C MET A 108 0.34 9.91 5.43
N LEU A 109 -0.72 9.68 4.63
CA LEU A 109 -1.11 8.34 4.18
C LEU A 109 0.03 7.63 3.44
N TYR A 110 0.61 8.32 2.44
CA TYR A 110 1.65 7.72 1.62
C TYR A 110 2.99 7.63 2.36
N LEU A 111 3.27 8.56 3.28
CA LEU A 111 4.46 8.48 4.13
C LEU A 111 4.37 7.28 5.08
N ALA A 112 3.20 7.05 5.69
CA ALA A 112 2.94 5.87 6.49
C ALA A 112 3.12 4.59 5.68
N THR A 113 2.63 4.57 4.43
CA THR A 113 2.79 3.42 3.53
C THR A 113 4.24 3.20 3.11
N ALA A 114 5.03 4.28 2.89
CA ALA A 114 6.47 4.17 2.65
C ALA A 114 7.18 3.58 3.88
N ASN A 115 6.88 4.11 5.07
CA ASN A 115 7.46 3.65 6.33
C ASN A 115 7.11 2.18 6.64
N GLN A 116 5.89 1.74 6.34
CA GLN A 116 5.49 0.33 6.43
C GLN A 116 6.47 -0.58 5.66
N TYR A 117 6.81 -0.24 4.41
CA TYR A 117 7.71 -1.06 3.59
C TYR A 117 9.20 -0.81 3.85
N LEU A 118 9.53 0.20 4.66
CA LEU A 118 10.87 0.44 5.19
C LEU A 118 11.05 -0.19 6.59
N ASP A 119 10.16 -1.10 6.98
CA ASP A 119 10.12 -1.77 8.27
C ASP A 119 9.97 -0.83 9.49
N ALA A 120 9.54 0.41 9.26
CA ALA A 120 9.22 1.40 10.30
C ALA A 120 7.74 1.29 10.72
N SER A 121 7.32 0.09 11.13
CA SER A 121 5.91 -0.25 11.38
C SER A 121 5.25 0.56 12.51
N THR A 122 6.00 0.91 13.56
CA THR A 122 5.49 1.76 14.65
C THR A 122 5.17 3.18 14.18
N ASP A 123 6.07 3.77 13.39
CA ASP A 123 5.87 5.11 12.81
C ASP A 123 4.70 5.09 11.83
N ALA A 124 4.64 4.07 10.97
CA ALA A 124 3.54 3.87 10.04
C ALA A 124 2.18 3.77 10.76
N ALA A 125 2.09 2.99 11.85
CA ALA A 125 0.86 2.86 12.63
C ALA A 125 0.39 4.20 13.21
N HIS A 126 1.31 4.96 13.84
CA HIS A 126 1.00 6.29 14.37
C HIS A 126 0.51 7.25 13.27
N GLN A 127 1.17 7.25 12.11
CA GLN A 127 0.83 8.12 10.99
C GLN A 127 -0.51 7.74 10.33
N PHE A 128 -0.86 6.45 10.25
CA PHE A 128 -2.20 6.05 9.81
C PHE A 128 -3.29 6.52 10.78
N ASP A 129 -3.06 6.46 12.08
CA ASP A 129 -4.00 6.95 13.09
C ASP A 129 -4.17 8.47 13.01
N GLU A 130 -3.07 9.21 12.80
CA GLU A 130 -3.13 10.65 12.52
C GLU A 130 -3.89 10.96 11.24
N THR A 131 -3.68 10.18 10.17
CA THR A 131 -4.37 10.34 8.89
C THR A 131 -5.87 10.17 9.05
N LEU A 132 -6.31 9.13 9.78
CA LEU A 132 -7.73 8.90 10.05
C LEU A 132 -8.35 10.00 10.91
N ARG A 133 -7.63 10.53 11.91
CA ARG A 133 -8.10 11.68 12.70
C ARG A 133 -8.28 12.92 11.83
N LEU A 134 -7.33 13.18 10.93
CA LEU A 134 -7.42 14.28 9.98
C LEU A 134 -8.59 14.10 9.01
N ALA A 135 -8.71 12.94 8.38
CA ALA A 135 -9.79 12.62 7.45
C ALA A 135 -11.16 12.78 8.11
N ALA A 136 -11.31 12.35 9.37
CA ALA A 136 -12.54 12.54 10.14
C ALA A 136 -12.84 14.03 10.39
N ALA A 137 -11.83 14.83 10.76
CA ALA A 137 -12.00 16.26 10.95
C ALA A 137 -12.37 17.01 9.66
N LEU A 138 -11.91 16.52 8.51
CA LEU A 138 -12.23 17.05 7.18
C LEU A 138 -13.52 16.47 6.60
N GLN A 139 -14.11 15.44 7.22
CA GLN A 139 -15.20 14.64 6.66
C GLN A 139 -14.86 14.06 5.27
N ASP A 140 -13.58 13.77 5.04
CA ASP A 140 -13.06 13.28 3.77
C ASP A 140 -13.24 11.76 3.66
N ALA A 141 -14.31 11.35 2.98
CA ALA A 141 -14.62 9.94 2.78
C ALA A 141 -13.58 9.20 1.91
N GLU A 142 -12.94 9.90 0.97
CA GLU A 142 -11.96 9.30 0.06
C GLU A 142 -10.69 8.94 0.83
N LEU A 143 -10.10 9.92 1.52
CA LEU A 143 -8.93 9.69 2.37
C LEU A 143 -9.23 8.66 3.47
N THR A 144 -10.44 8.70 4.05
CA THR A 144 -10.83 7.77 5.12
C THR A 144 -10.79 6.31 4.65
N HIS A 145 -11.35 5.98 3.48
CA HIS A 145 -11.35 4.58 3.04
C HIS A 145 -9.97 4.10 2.61
N TYR A 146 -9.12 4.99 2.10
CA TYR A 146 -7.74 4.69 1.80
C TYR A 146 -6.94 4.42 3.07
N ALA A 147 -7.05 5.29 4.07
CA ALA A 147 -6.36 5.15 5.35
C ALA A 147 -6.74 3.84 6.07
N TYR A 148 -8.03 3.50 6.12
CA TYR A 148 -8.45 2.20 6.65
C TYR A 148 -7.87 1.02 5.85
N HIS A 149 -7.96 1.05 4.52
CA HIS A 149 -7.43 -0.06 3.72
C HIS A 149 -5.91 -0.22 3.89
N HIS A 150 -5.15 0.87 3.91
CA HIS A 150 -3.69 0.81 4.07
C HIS A 150 -3.29 0.37 5.49
N ARG A 151 -3.93 0.91 6.53
CA ARG A 151 -3.69 0.47 7.91
C ARG A 151 -4.07 -1.00 8.11
N GLY A 152 -5.13 -1.47 7.45
CA GLY A 152 -5.51 -2.89 7.46
C GLY A 152 -4.42 -3.80 6.90
N ARG A 153 -3.71 -3.37 5.85
CA ARG A 153 -2.56 -4.10 5.30
C ARG A 153 -1.39 -4.14 6.29
N LEU A 154 -1.04 -3.01 6.91
CA LEU A 154 -0.01 -2.96 7.96
C LEU A 154 -0.37 -3.88 9.14
N ARG A 155 -1.63 -3.87 9.59
CA ARG A 155 -2.10 -4.75 10.67
C ARG A 155 -2.02 -6.23 10.29
N ALA A 156 -2.32 -6.59 9.05
CA ALA A 156 -2.13 -7.95 8.56
C ALA A 156 -0.66 -8.38 8.59
N GLU A 157 0.25 -7.49 8.15
CA GLU A 157 1.70 -7.72 8.14
C GLU A 157 2.29 -7.82 9.55
N THR A 158 1.75 -7.07 10.52
CA THR A 158 2.20 -7.04 11.92
C THR A 158 1.46 -8.03 12.84
N GLY A 159 0.46 -8.75 12.31
CA GLY A 159 -0.23 -9.83 13.01
C GLY A 159 -1.53 -9.49 13.72
N ASP A 160 -1.96 -8.23 13.70
CA ASP A 160 -3.28 -7.83 14.16
C ASP A 160 -4.35 -8.15 13.09
N LEU A 161 -4.61 -9.44 12.86
CA LEU A 161 -5.55 -9.89 11.83
C LEU A 161 -6.99 -9.43 12.13
N ALA A 162 -7.37 -9.37 13.41
CA ALA A 162 -8.68 -8.88 13.83
C ALA A 162 -8.85 -7.38 13.51
N GLY A 163 -7.85 -6.57 13.86
CA GLY A 163 -7.82 -5.15 13.53
C GLY A 163 -7.69 -4.89 12.03
N ALA A 164 -7.00 -5.77 11.28
CA ALA A 164 -6.92 -5.71 9.82
C ALA A 164 -8.30 -5.91 9.19
N ARG A 165 -9.03 -6.96 9.59
CA ARG A 165 -10.41 -7.22 9.13
C ARG A 165 -11.31 -6.03 9.43
N ALA A 166 -11.28 -5.51 10.66
CA ALA A 166 -12.11 -4.37 11.06
C ALA A 166 -11.84 -3.13 10.21
N ASP A 167 -10.59 -2.88 9.82
CA ASP A 167 -10.24 -1.77 8.95
C ASP A 167 -10.68 -2.01 7.50
N PHE A 168 -10.49 -3.22 6.97
CA PHE A 168 -11.00 -3.57 5.64
C PHE A 168 -12.52 -3.46 5.55
N ASP A 169 -13.26 -3.90 6.57
CA ASP A 169 -14.73 -3.78 6.60
C ASP A 169 -15.17 -2.31 6.58
N ARG A 170 -14.49 -1.43 7.33
CA ARG A 170 -14.75 0.02 7.29
C ARG A 170 -14.44 0.62 5.92
N ALA A 171 -13.30 0.27 5.33
CA ALA A 171 -12.93 0.73 3.98
C ALA A 171 -13.95 0.27 2.93
N LEU A 172 -14.40 -0.99 3.00
CA LEU A 172 -15.37 -1.57 2.08
C LEU A 172 -16.72 -0.86 2.17
N ALA A 173 -17.22 -0.61 3.39
CA ALA A 173 -18.49 0.09 3.60
C ALA A 173 -18.47 1.50 2.97
N ILE A 174 -17.36 2.23 3.12
CA ILE A 174 -17.22 3.56 2.51
C ILE A 174 -17.12 3.48 0.99
N ARG A 175 -16.32 2.55 0.45
CA ARG A 175 -16.16 2.37 -1.02
C ARG A 175 -17.48 2.02 -1.70
N ILE A 176 -18.28 1.14 -1.08
CA ILE A 176 -19.65 0.83 -1.56
C ILE A 176 -20.53 2.08 -1.57
N ARG A 177 -20.51 2.86 -0.49
CA ARG A 177 -21.30 4.10 -0.40
C ARG A 177 -20.89 5.14 -1.45
N LEU A 178 -19.61 5.19 -1.81
CA LEU A 178 -19.09 6.05 -2.88
C LEU A 178 -19.36 5.51 -4.29
N GLY A 179 -19.90 4.29 -4.43
CA GLY A 179 -20.10 3.65 -5.74
C GLY A 179 -18.80 3.19 -6.41
N ASP A 180 -17.70 3.12 -5.67
CA ASP A 180 -16.39 2.73 -6.19
C ASP A 180 -16.21 1.21 -6.15
N GLU A 181 -16.78 0.56 -7.16
CA GLU A 181 -16.80 -0.89 -7.25
C GLU A 181 -15.39 -1.47 -7.48
N THR A 182 -14.50 -0.75 -8.17
CA THR A 182 -13.12 -1.16 -8.40
C THR A 182 -12.37 -1.28 -7.07
N ARG A 183 -12.41 -0.24 -6.23
CA ARG A 183 -11.74 -0.28 -4.92
C ARG A 183 -12.48 -1.20 -3.96
N ALA A 184 -13.81 -1.30 -4.03
CA ALA A 184 -14.56 -2.25 -3.22
C ALA A 184 -14.10 -3.70 -3.48
N ASN A 185 -13.94 -4.08 -4.76
CA ASN A 185 -13.41 -5.39 -5.14
C ASN A 185 -11.97 -5.63 -4.69
N SER A 186 -11.12 -4.60 -4.74
CA SER A 186 -9.78 -4.67 -4.13
C SER A 186 -9.85 -4.99 -2.62
N THR A 187 -10.74 -4.36 -1.87
CA THR A 187 -10.91 -4.68 -0.43
C THR A 187 -11.48 -6.07 -0.20
N ARG A 188 -12.46 -6.52 -1.01
CA ARG A 188 -12.99 -7.89 -0.91
C ARG A 188 -11.91 -8.94 -1.12
N ARG A 189 -11.01 -8.72 -2.09
CA ARG A 189 -9.82 -9.57 -2.29
C ARG A 189 -8.88 -9.55 -1.10
N ALA A 190 -8.68 -8.39 -0.47
CA ALA A 190 -7.87 -8.30 0.74
C ALA A 190 -8.51 -9.08 1.91
N LEU A 191 -9.82 -8.98 2.11
CA LEU A 191 -10.53 -9.76 3.13
C LEU A 191 -10.40 -11.27 2.91
N LEU A 192 -10.57 -11.74 1.66
CA LEU A 192 -10.38 -13.15 1.31
C LEU A 192 -8.93 -13.61 1.53
N ALA A 193 -7.96 -12.79 1.14
CA ALA A 193 -6.54 -13.10 1.35
C ALA A 193 -6.17 -13.14 2.84
N LEU A 194 -6.84 -12.34 3.68
CA LEU A 194 -6.62 -12.31 5.12
C LEU A 194 -7.03 -13.63 5.80
N GLU A 195 -8.05 -14.31 5.29
CA GLU A 195 -8.52 -15.61 5.83
C GLU A 195 -7.47 -16.71 5.68
N ALA A 196 -6.62 -16.61 4.66
CA ALA A 196 -5.52 -17.55 4.39
C ALA A 196 -4.15 -16.99 4.82
N TRP A 197 -4.10 -15.83 5.49
CA TRP A 197 -2.83 -15.21 5.86
C TRP A 197 -2.19 -15.94 7.04
N PRO A 198 -0.96 -16.47 6.89
CA PRO A 198 -0.35 -17.28 7.93
C PRO A 198 -0.08 -16.44 9.19
N ALA A 199 -0.48 -16.97 10.35
CA ALA A 199 -0.21 -16.34 11.64
C ALA A 199 1.30 -16.31 12.00
N GLU A 200 2.14 -17.04 11.27
CA GLU A 200 3.58 -17.22 11.55
C GLU A 200 4.49 -16.19 10.86
N THR A 201 4.00 -15.46 9.85
CA THR A 201 4.67 -14.27 9.29
C THR A 201 4.44 -13.03 10.15
N ALA A 202 3.44 -13.10 11.03
CA ALA A 202 3.00 -12.07 11.94
C ALA A 202 3.79 -12.12 13.25
N GLY A 203 4.87 -11.35 13.34
CA GLY A 203 5.56 -11.09 14.62
C GLY A 203 7.04 -11.40 14.68
N ARG A 204 7.82 -11.12 13.63
CA ARG A 204 9.29 -11.03 13.75
C ARG A 204 9.80 -9.69 13.28
#